data_AF-A0A8H6DZ33-F1
#
_entry.id   AF-A0A8H6DZ33-F1
#
_cell.length_a   1.000
_cell.length_b   1.000
_cell.length_c   1.000
_cell.angle_alpha   90.00
_cell.angle_beta   90.00
_cell.angle_gamma   90.00
#
_symmetry.space_group_name_H-M   'P 1'
#
loop_
_entity.id
_entity.type
_entity.pdbx_description
1 polymer ?
#
loop_
_entity_poly.entity_id
_entity_poly.type
_entity_poly.pdbx_seq_one_letter_code
_entity_poly.pdbx_strand_id
1 'polypeptide(L)'
;MPYSPNLAAENQAALDHFIQLPVSSDMISYLAQKATQVIRCEPCVNKNLPPTPPASPPQHIASHPREPALPSVEEFITSIVERSHVQTATLMSSLIYLSRLRSRLPPVAKGMRCTVHRIFLASLILAAKNLNDSSPKNKHWAKYSSVRGYDNFGFSITEVNLMEKQLLFLLDWDLRINTDDLYYHLEPFLAPIRVWQSRQAEKARLAEKEKELARKQYQLTTENLSRSVHTYPSNSSMSSHASRTQRHRMQYVPSSRAPSRTPSLSPPTRSSSASVSSESPSSFHEEPSEAVLHRYDADQGANVVYINGPIPYAAPKQQHALPLYEHQPSKKVKTSAGGIFSRMFGQTGAYAGRQVTY
;
A
#
# COMPACT_ATOMS: atom_id res chain seq x y z
N MET A 1 5.22 -20.97 19.64
CA MET A 1 5.71 -21.92 18.62
C MET A 1 7.07 -21.44 18.17
N PRO A 2 8.18 -22.15 18.44
CA PRO A 2 9.49 -21.75 17.91
C PRO A 2 9.50 -21.98 16.40
N TYR A 3 9.78 -20.92 15.63
CA TYR A 3 9.86 -20.97 14.18
C TYR A 3 11.03 -21.88 13.76
N SER A 4 10.80 -22.79 12.80
CA SER A 4 11.89 -23.52 12.17
C SER A 4 12.87 -22.52 11.54
N PRO A 5 14.20 -22.64 11.71
CA PRO A 5 15.18 -21.69 11.18
C PRO A 5 15.09 -21.53 9.66
N ASN A 6 14.60 -22.57 8.97
CA ASN A 6 14.36 -22.53 7.53
C ASN A 6 13.25 -21.52 7.17
N LEU A 7 12.15 -21.51 7.93
CA LEU A 7 11.03 -20.59 7.70
C LEU A 7 11.41 -19.12 7.96
N ALA A 8 12.29 -18.87 8.94
CA ALA A 8 12.78 -17.51 9.20
C ALA A 8 13.59 -16.96 8.01
N ALA A 9 14.49 -17.77 7.44
CA ALA A 9 15.25 -17.39 6.26
C ALA A 9 14.36 -17.20 5.02
N GLU A 10 13.39 -18.08 4.81
CA GLU A 10 12.40 -17.95 3.73
C GLU A 10 11.56 -16.67 3.88
N ASN A 11 11.12 -16.35 5.09
CA ASN A 11 10.36 -15.13 5.37
C ASN A 11 11.17 -13.87 5.07
N GLN A 12 12.44 -13.84 5.48
CA GLN A 12 13.34 -12.73 5.21
C GLN A 12 13.56 -12.57 3.70
N ALA A 13 13.90 -13.65 2.99
CA ALA A 13 14.11 -13.61 1.54
C ALA A 13 12.84 -13.20 0.78
N ALA A 14 11.65 -13.62 1.23
CA ALA A 14 10.40 -13.22 0.63
C ALA A 14 10.09 -11.73 0.86
N LEU A 15 10.35 -11.22 2.07
CA LEU A 15 10.16 -9.82 2.41
C LEU A 15 11.12 -8.92 1.62
N ASP A 16 12.40 -9.30 1.51
CA ASP A 16 13.41 -8.57 0.75
C ASP A 16 13.04 -8.46 -0.74
N HIS A 17 12.45 -9.52 -1.30
CA HIS A 17 11.91 -9.49 -2.66
C HIS A 17 10.65 -8.61 -2.75
N PHE A 18 9.72 -8.76 -1.79
CA PHE A 18 8.45 -8.05 -1.78
C PHE A 18 8.61 -6.53 -1.79
N ILE A 19 9.52 -5.98 -0.98
CA ILE A 19 9.73 -4.53 -0.88
C ILE A 19 10.30 -3.89 -2.14
N GLN A 20 10.91 -4.69 -3.03
CA GLN A 20 11.44 -4.24 -4.32
C GLN A 20 10.38 -4.22 -5.43
N LEU A 21 9.23 -4.86 -5.21
CA LEU A 21 8.13 -4.86 -6.18
C LEU A 21 7.46 -3.48 -6.21
N PRO A 22 6.96 -3.03 -7.38
CA PRO A 22 6.13 -1.83 -7.44
C PRO A 22 4.81 -2.06 -6.68
N VAL A 23 4.19 -0.96 -6.25
CA VAL A 23 2.86 -1.01 -5.64
C VAL A 23 1.88 -1.60 -6.66
N SER A 24 1.24 -2.71 -6.31
CA SER A 24 0.25 -3.37 -7.16
C SER A 24 -1.18 -2.97 -6.79
N SER A 25 -2.13 -3.16 -7.72
CA SER A 25 -3.55 -2.97 -7.44
C SER A 25 -4.03 -3.84 -6.28
N ASP A 26 -3.56 -5.09 -6.20
CA ASP A 26 -3.94 -6.01 -5.11
C ASP A 26 -3.54 -5.47 -3.72
N MET A 27 -2.39 -4.79 -3.63
CA MET A 27 -1.97 -4.13 -2.39
C MET A 27 -2.93 -3.00 -2.00
N ILE A 28 -3.34 -2.18 -2.97
CA ILE A 28 -4.27 -1.07 -2.79
C ILE A 28 -5.64 -1.60 -2.35
N SER A 29 -6.20 -2.58 -3.06
CA SER A 29 -7.50 -3.18 -2.72
C SER A 29 -7.46 -3.82 -1.32
N TYR A 30 -6.36 -4.51 -0.98
CA TYR A 30 -6.17 -5.09 0.34
C TYR A 30 -6.11 -4.03 1.45
N LEU A 31 -5.37 -2.94 1.23
CA LEU A 31 -5.32 -1.81 2.16
C LEU A 31 -6.68 -1.14 2.33
N ALA A 32 -7.42 -0.92 1.24
CA ALA A 32 -8.76 -0.34 1.27
C ALA A 32 -9.72 -1.19 2.10
N GLN A 33 -9.66 -2.52 1.90
CA GLN A 33 -10.44 -3.47 2.67
C GLN A 33 -10.05 -3.42 4.16
N LYS A 34 -8.76 -3.44 4.48
CA LYS A 34 -8.27 -3.40 5.87
C LYS A 34 -8.62 -2.09 6.57
N ALA A 35 -8.52 -0.96 5.88
CA ALA A 35 -8.91 0.34 6.41
C ALA A 35 -10.42 0.38 6.74
N THR A 36 -11.27 -0.18 5.87
CA THR A 36 -12.72 -0.25 6.09
C THR A 36 -13.07 -1.15 7.28
N GLN A 37 -12.24 -2.13 7.61
CA GLN A 37 -12.43 -3.00 8.78
C GLN A 37 -12.02 -2.36 10.11
N VAL A 38 -11.33 -1.21 10.09
CA VAL A 38 -10.88 -0.54 11.32
C VAL A 38 -12.05 0.06 12.10
N ILE A 39 -12.98 0.69 11.40
CA ILE A 39 -14.13 1.35 12.01
C ILE A 39 -15.38 1.16 11.16
N ARG A 40 -16.52 0.87 11.80
CA ARG A 40 -17.79 0.81 11.11
C ARG A 40 -18.25 2.23 10.79
N CYS A 41 -18.37 2.55 9.52
CA CYS A 41 -19.01 3.81 9.10
C CYS A 41 -20.49 3.56 8.88
N GLU A 42 -21.34 4.38 9.50
CA GLU A 42 -22.76 4.31 9.20
C GLU A 42 -23.01 4.91 7.81
N PRO A 43 -23.76 4.21 6.93
CA PRO A 43 -24.29 4.87 5.75
C PRO A 43 -25.20 6.01 6.22
N CYS A 44 -25.14 7.15 5.54
CA CYS A 44 -26.03 8.28 5.79
C CYS A 44 -27.47 7.77 5.95
N VAL A 45 -28.09 8.10 7.07
CA VAL A 45 -29.41 7.63 7.48
C VAL A 45 -30.38 7.64 6.29
N ASN A 46 -30.90 6.48 5.93
CA ASN A 46 -31.98 6.35 4.95
C ASN A 46 -33.15 7.23 5.40
N LYS A 47 -33.55 8.21 4.57
CA LYS A 47 -34.70 9.11 4.81
C LYS A 47 -36.07 8.41 4.75
N ASN A 48 -36.11 7.07 4.77
CA ASN A 48 -37.35 6.29 4.69
C ASN A 48 -37.97 6.06 6.09
N LEU A 49 -37.90 7.04 6.99
CA LEU A 49 -38.76 7.01 8.18
C LEU A 49 -40.21 7.29 7.73
N PRO A 50 -41.21 6.62 8.32
CA PRO A 50 -42.62 6.85 7.99
C PRO A 50 -43.01 8.30 8.31
N PRO A 51 -43.91 8.93 7.51
CA PRO A 51 -44.31 10.31 7.71
C PRO A 51 -45.08 10.42 9.02
N THR A 52 -44.57 11.20 9.97
CA THR A 52 -45.39 11.76 11.06
C THR A 52 -46.46 12.67 10.45
N PRO A 53 -47.70 12.66 10.98
CA PRO A 53 -48.83 13.37 10.37
C PRO A 53 -48.62 14.90 10.39
N PRO A 54 -49.14 15.63 9.39
CA PRO A 54 -48.76 17.02 9.17
C PRO A 54 -49.61 17.96 10.04
N ALA A 55 -48.93 18.83 10.78
CA ALA A 55 -49.49 20.12 11.14
C ALA A 55 -48.55 21.19 10.55
N SER A 56 -49.08 21.97 9.60
CA SER A 56 -48.51 23.20 8.97
C SER A 56 -48.08 23.09 7.48
N PRO A 57 -48.24 24.18 6.69
CA PRO A 57 -48.43 24.14 5.23
C PRO A 57 -47.12 24.01 4.41
N PRO A 58 -47.21 23.64 3.11
CA PRO A 58 -46.08 23.23 2.29
C PRO A 58 -45.25 24.43 1.83
N GLN A 59 -44.19 24.73 2.55
CA GLN A 59 -43.10 25.56 2.03
C GLN A 59 -42.25 24.66 1.12
N HIS A 60 -42.33 24.94 -0.18
CA HIS A 60 -41.36 24.62 -1.25
C HIS A 60 -40.35 23.52 -0.91
N ILE A 61 -40.46 22.35 -1.55
CA ILE A 61 -39.48 21.26 -1.51
C ILE A 61 -38.16 21.82 -2.05
N ALA A 62 -37.37 22.42 -1.17
CA ALA A 62 -35.97 22.70 -1.42
C ALA A 62 -35.33 21.33 -1.56
N SER A 63 -34.94 20.98 -2.79
CA SER A 63 -34.01 19.89 -3.04
C SER A 63 -32.83 20.05 -2.10
N HIS A 64 -32.82 19.27 -1.02
CA HIS A 64 -31.71 19.23 -0.08
C HIS A 64 -30.41 19.10 -0.89
N PRO A 65 -29.35 19.87 -0.57
CA PRO A 65 -28.08 19.78 -1.29
C PRO A 65 -27.68 18.32 -1.39
N ARG A 66 -27.55 17.81 -2.63
CA ARG A 66 -27.01 16.48 -2.88
C ARG A 66 -25.64 16.46 -2.24
N GLU A 67 -25.48 15.70 -1.17
CA GLU A 67 -24.21 15.66 -0.47
C GLU A 67 -23.11 15.26 -1.46
N PRO A 68 -21.96 15.94 -1.42
CA PRO A 68 -20.91 15.75 -2.42
C PRO A 68 -20.46 14.28 -2.43
N ALA A 69 -20.31 13.74 -3.64
CA ALA A 69 -19.83 12.38 -3.84
C ALA A 69 -18.43 12.22 -3.24
N LEU A 70 -18.19 11.10 -2.56
CA LEU A 70 -16.88 10.75 -2.01
C LEU A 70 -16.23 9.69 -2.91
N PRO A 71 -14.91 9.75 -3.14
CA PRO A 71 -14.20 8.66 -3.77
C PRO A 71 -14.29 7.41 -2.91
N SER A 72 -14.28 6.24 -3.54
CA SER A 72 -14.06 5.01 -2.82
C SER A 72 -12.69 5.05 -2.10
N VAL A 73 -12.53 4.23 -1.07
CA VAL A 73 -11.26 4.14 -0.34
C VAL A 73 -10.15 3.68 -1.30
N GLU A 74 -10.46 2.78 -2.23
CA GLU A 74 -9.51 2.29 -3.21
C GLU A 74 -9.07 3.39 -4.20
N GLU A 75 -10.00 4.15 -4.80
CA GLU A 75 -9.66 5.29 -5.66
C GLU A 75 -8.80 6.33 -4.93
N PHE A 76 -9.11 6.58 -3.65
CA PHE A 76 -8.32 7.49 -2.82
C PHE A 76 -6.90 6.97 -2.58
N ILE A 77 -6.73 5.68 -2.25
CA ILE A 77 -5.42 5.07 -2.06
C ILE A 77 -4.62 5.08 -3.36
N THR A 78 -5.25 4.73 -4.49
CA THR A 78 -4.60 4.81 -5.81
C THR A 78 -4.10 6.22 -6.09
N SER A 79 -4.98 7.23 -5.94
CA SER A 79 -4.61 8.61 -6.21
C SER A 79 -3.48 9.11 -5.31
N ILE A 80 -3.49 8.79 -4.02
CA ILE A 80 -2.43 9.25 -3.13
C ILE A 80 -1.11 8.52 -3.36
N VAL A 81 -1.12 7.24 -3.73
CA VAL A 81 0.09 6.49 -4.10
C VAL A 81 0.74 7.11 -5.32
N GLU A 82 -0.04 7.38 -6.37
CA GLU A 82 0.44 8.01 -7.60
C GLU A 82 1.06 9.40 -7.34
N ARG A 83 0.41 10.21 -6.51
CA ARG A 83 0.83 11.60 -6.25
C ARG A 83 1.98 11.74 -5.27
N SER A 84 2.13 10.80 -4.33
CA SER A 84 3.20 10.81 -3.34
C SER A 84 4.42 9.99 -3.74
N HIS A 85 4.30 9.15 -4.77
CA HIS A 85 5.32 8.16 -5.16
C HIS A 85 5.79 7.29 -3.99
N VAL A 86 4.88 6.96 -3.07
CA VAL A 86 5.21 6.14 -1.92
C VAL A 86 5.58 4.72 -2.36
N GLN A 87 6.66 4.20 -1.78
CA GLN A 87 7.15 2.86 -2.09
C GLN A 87 6.39 1.78 -1.31
N THR A 88 6.42 0.56 -1.83
CA THR A 88 5.78 -0.64 -1.26
C THR A 88 6.08 -0.82 0.22
N ALA A 89 7.35 -0.69 0.62
CA ALA A 89 7.75 -0.83 2.03
C ALA A 89 6.99 0.15 2.96
N THR A 90 6.93 1.43 2.59
CA THR A 90 6.25 2.45 3.40
C THR A 90 4.73 2.28 3.35
N LEU A 91 4.17 2.06 2.16
CA LEU A 91 2.73 1.92 1.97
C LEU A 91 2.20 0.72 2.76
N MET A 92 2.84 -0.45 2.63
CA MET A 92 2.37 -1.69 3.24
C MET A 92 2.59 -1.71 4.74
N SER A 93 3.58 -0.97 5.25
CA SER A 93 3.76 -0.78 6.70
C SER A 93 2.59 -0.06 7.36
N SER A 94 1.79 0.72 6.62
CA SER A 94 0.57 1.34 7.16
C SER A 94 -0.47 0.31 7.66
N LEU A 95 -0.46 -0.92 7.14
CA LEU A 95 -1.32 -2.02 7.61
C LEU A 95 -1.18 -2.27 9.12
N ILE A 96 0.03 -2.14 9.63
CA ILE A 96 0.33 -2.41 11.04
C ILE A 96 -0.36 -1.37 11.91
N TYR A 97 -0.31 -0.09 11.53
CA TYR A 97 -1.00 0.98 12.26
C TYR A 97 -2.51 0.88 12.14
N LEU A 98 -3.05 0.46 10.99
CA LEU A 98 -4.47 0.14 10.84
C LEU A 98 -4.90 -0.97 11.81
N SER A 99 -4.11 -2.04 11.90
CA SER A 99 -4.36 -3.17 12.80
C SER A 99 -4.29 -2.77 14.28
N ARG A 100 -3.25 -2.01 14.66
CA ARG A 100 -3.08 -1.50 16.02
C ARG A 100 -4.23 -0.57 16.40
N LEU A 101 -4.60 0.36 15.52
CA LEU A 101 -5.73 1.25 15.76
C LEU A 101 -7.02 0.44 15.97
N ARG A 102 -7.33 -0.52 15.08
CA ARG A 102 -8.51 -1.38 15.22
C ARG A 102 -8.57 -2.08 16.58
N SER A 103 -7.43 -2.55 17.08
CA SER A 103 -7.34 -3.25 18.36
C SER A 103 -7.52 -2.33 19.58
N ARG A 104 -7.27 -1.02 19.41
CA ARG A 104 -7.40 0.00 20.45
C ARG A 104 -8.74 0.74 20.42
N LEU A 105 -9.49 0.65 19.32
CA LEU A 105 -10.82 1.24 19.23
C LEU A 105 -11.85 0.40 20.00
N PRO A 106 -12.78 1.03 20.77
CA PRO A 106 -13.89 0.32 21.36
C PRO A 106 -14.78 -0.33 20.30
N PRO A 107 -15.39 -1.49 20.58
CA PRO A 107 -16.30 -2.16 19.63
C PRO A 107 -17.49 -1.30 19.16
N VAL A 108 -17.87 -0.31 19.97
CA VAL A 108 -18.98 0.61 19.70
C VAL A 108 -18.56 1.84 18.89
N ALA A 109 -17.27 2.01 18.59
CA ALA A 109 -16.77 3.13 17.82
C ALA A 109 -17.36 3.13 16.41
N LYS A 110 -17.93 4.27 16.03
CA LYS A 110 -18.53 4.48 14.72
C LYS A 110 -17.89 5.68 14.05
N GLY A 111 -17.53 5.51 12.79
CA GLY A 111 -16.98 6.55 11.95
C GLY A 111 -18.08 7.32 11.23
N MET A 112 -17.83 8.59 10.98
CA MET A 112 -18.60 9.37 10.02
C MET A 112 -18.16 9.03 8.59
N ARG A 113 -18.85 9.60 7.59
CA ARG A 113 -18.36 9.63 6.20
C ARG A 113 -16.91 10.08 6.14
N CYS A 114 -16.14 9.53 5.20
CA CYS A 114 -14.70 9.74 5.00
C CYS A 114 -13.76 9.38 6.17
N THR A 115 -14.27 8.86 7.31
CA THR A 115 -13.40 8.48 8.44
C THR A 115 -12.37 7.42 8.04
N VAL A 116 -12.75 6.48 7.16
CA VAL A 116 -11.81 5.47 6.64
C VAL A 116 -10.67 6.12 5.85
N HIS A 117 -10.97 7.10 5.00
CA HIS A 117 -9.96 7.86 4.26
C HIS A 117 -9.01 8.61 5.20
N ARG A 118 -9.56 9.24 6.25
CA ARG A 118 -8.78 9.92 7.29
C ARG A 118 -7.84 8.98 8.03
N ILE A 119 -8.36 7.82 8.46
CA ILE A 119 -7.60 6.78 9.16
C ILE A 119 -6.47 6.24 8.27
N PHE A 120 -6.77 5.93 7.01
CA PHE A 120 -5.76 5.47 6.06
C PHE A 120 -4.66 6.52 5.87
N LEU A 121 -5.05 7.78 5.59
CA LEU A 121 -4.10 8.87 5.37
C LEU A 121 -3.19 9.07 6.58
N ALA A 122 -3.75 9.12 7.79
CA ALA A 122 -2.97 9.25 9.02
C ALA A 122 -1.99 8.08 9.18
N SER A 123 -2.43 6.84 8.91
CA SER A 123 -1.59 5.65 9.01
C SER A 123 -0.43 5.69 8.00
N LEU A 124 -0.68 6.15 6.77
CA LEU A 124 0.35 6.32 5.75
C LEU A 124 1.35 7.43 6.13
N ILE A 125 0.88 8.56 6.67
CA ILE A 125 1.74 9.66 7.13
C ILE A 125 2.67 9.18 8.24
N LEU A 126 2.14 8.46 9.23
CA LEU A 126 2.97 7.89 10.31
C LEU A 126 3.99 6.90 9.77
N ALA A 127 3.61 6.04 8.81
CA ALA A 127 4.55 5.10 8.21
C ALA A 127 5.67 5.82 7.47
N ALA A 128 5.31 6.82 6.65
CA ALA A 128 6.28 7.61 5.91
C ALA A 128 7.26 8.35 6.83
N LYS A 129 6.77 8.98 7.90
CA LYS A 129 7.60 9.74 8.83
C LYS A 129 8.45 8.88 9.76
N ASN A 130 7.99 7.68 10.10
CA ASN A 130 8.71 6.81 11.02
C ASN A 130 9.78 5.95 10.33
N LEU A 131 9.60 5.64 9.03
CA LEU A 131 10.44 4.67 8.32
C LEU A 131 11.45 5.29 7.36
N ASN A 132 11.32 6.57 7.02
CA ASN A 132 12.19 7.23 6.04
C ASN A 132 12.94 8.40 6.67
N ASP A 133 14.25 8.48 6.43
CA ASP A 133 15.11 9.59 6.88
C ASP A 133 14.61 10.95 6.37
N SER A 134 13.94 10.93 5.22
CA SER A 134 13.28 12.08 4.62
C SER A 134 11.87 11.72 4.19
N SER A 135 10.89 12.48 4.67
CA SER A 135 9.48 12.26 4.35
C SER A 135 8.75 13.58 4.03
N PRO A 136 7.66 13.55 3.24
CA PRO A 136 6.92 14.77 2.92
C PRO A 136 6.33 15.43 4.19
N LYS A 137 6.50 16.75 4.29
CA LYS A 137 5.82 17.57 5.33
C LYS A 137 4.30 17.50 5.15
N ASN A 138 3.53 17.73 6.21
CA ASN A 138 2.05 17.68 6.17
C ASN A 138 1.40 18.61 5.13
N LYS A 139 2.05 19.75 4.81
CA LYS A 139 1.61 20.62 3.70
C LYS A 139 1.55 19.87 2.36
N HIS A 140 2.46 18.93 2.12
CA HIS A 140 2.47 18.11 0.91
C HIS A 140 1.41 17.01 0.98
N TRP A 141 1.26 16.32 2.10
CA TRP A 141 0.19 15.33 2.30
C TRP A 141 -1.21 15.91 2.11
N ALA A 142 -1.45 17.13 2.61
CA ALA A 142 -2.69 17.88 2.35
C ALA A 142 -2.92 18.06 0.83
N LYS A 143 -1.89 18.48 0.08
CA LYS A 143 -1.97 18.59 -1.37
C LYS A 143 -2.25 17.25 -2.04
N TYR A 144 -1.58 16.17 -1.63
CA TYR A 144 -1.71 14.83 -2.23
C TYR A 144 -3.08 14.18 -1.97
N SER A 145 -3.80 14.62 -0.93
CA SER A 145 -5.09 14.04 -0.56
C SER A 145 -6.26 14.35 -1.50
N SER A 146 -6.14 15.34 -2.38
CA SER A 146 -7.17 15.62 -3.39
C SER A 146 -7.23 14.51 -4.45
N VAL A 147 -8.44 14.15 -4.87
CA VAL A 147 -8.68 13.09 -5.87
C VAL A 147 -9.29 13.69 -7.13
N ARG A 148 -8.74 13.33 -8.30
CA ARG A 148 -9.24 13.82 -9.60
C ARG A 148 -10.69 13.37 -9.81
N GLY A 149 -11.55 14.28 -10.27
CA GLY A 149 -12.98 14.02 -10.46
C GLY A 149 -13.82 14.19 -9.19
N TYR A 150 -13.19 14.52 -8.06
CA TYR A 150 -13.84 14.83 -6.80
C TYR A 150 -13.39 16.20 -6.31
N ASP A 151 -13.87 17.26 -6.98
CA ASP A 151 -13.39 18.64 -6.78
C ASP A 151 -13.56 19.16 -5.33
N ASN A 152 -14.51 18.59 -4.60
CA ASN A 152 -14.79 18.94 -3.20
C ASN A 152 -14.19 17.95 -2.18
N PHE A 153 -13.32 17.03 -2.62
CA PHE A 153 -12.67 16.05 -1.74
C PHE A 153 -11.18 16.31 -1.59
N GLY A 154 -10.75 16.37 -0.33
CA GLY A 154 -9.36 16.53 0.10
C GLY A 154 -9.33 16.98 1.55
N PHE A 155 -8.14 17.06 2.13
CA PHE A 155 -7.96 17.48 3.52
C PHE A 155 -7.03 18.68 3.59
N SER A 156 -7.46 19.68 4.36
CA SER A 156 -6.64 20.85 4.66
C SER A 156 -5.41 20.45 5.50
N ILE A 157 -4.37 21.29 5.50
CA ILE A 157 -3.19 21.08 6.35
C ILE A 157 -3.56 20.96 7.84
N THR A 158 -4.54 21.74 8.29
CA THR A 158 -5.03 21.71 9.68
C THR A 158 -5.66 20.37 10.02
N GLU A 159 -6.48 19.84 9.12
CA GLU A 159 -7.05 18.51 9.29
C GLU A 159 -5.99 17.42 9.25
N VAL A 160 -5.03 17.49 8.33
CA VAL A 160 -3.93 16.51 8.25
C VAL A 160 -3.11 16.49 9.54
N ASN A 161 -2.76 17.68 10.06
CA ASN A 161 -2.09 17.80 11.35
C ASN A 161 -2.92 17.20 12.49
N LEU A 162 -4.23 17.45 12.49
CA LEU A 162 -5.15 16.92 13.49
C LEU A 162 -5.23 15.39 13.42
N MET A 163 -5.42 14.83 12.23
CA MET A 163 -5.49 13.39 11.98
C MET A 163 -4.21 12.67 12.44
N GLU A 164 -3.04 13.21 12.10
CA GLU A 164 -1.75 12.68 12.55
C GLU A 164 -1.66 12.68 14.08
N LYS A 165 -1.93 13.85 14.69
CA LYS A 165 -1.87 14.01 16.16
C LYS A 165 -2.83 13.04 16.85
N GLN A 166 -4.06 12.92 16.36
CA GLN A 166 -5.06 12.00 16.91
C GLN A 166 -4.63 10.54 16.83
N LEU A 167 -4.09 10.11 15.68
CA LEU A 167 -3.62 8.74 15.53
C LEU A 167 -2.44 8.43 16.47
N LEU A 168 -1.51 9.37 16.64
CA LEU A 168 -0.41 9.22 17.61
C LEU A 168 -0.91 9.01 19.04
N PHE A 169 -1.91 9.78 19.47
CA PHE A 169 -2.52 9.60 20.79
C PHE A 169 -3.24 8.26 20.92
N LEU A 170 -3.99 7.84 19.90
CA LEU A 170 -4.71 6.56 19.93
C LEU A 170 -3.75 5.37 19.96
N LEU A 171 -2.61 5.47 19.29
CA LEU A 171 -1.55 4.46 19.32
C LEU A 171 -0.63 4.57 20.54
N ASP A 172 -0.81 5.58 21.40
CA ASP A 172 0.09 5.86 22.53
C ASP A 172 1.58 5.84 22.12
N TRP A 173 1.88 6.44 20.96
CA TRP A 173 3.22 6.47 20.37
C TRP A 173 3.87 5.10 20.10
N ASP A 174 3.10 4.01 20.11
CA ASP A 174 3.55 2.67 19.73
C ASP A 174 3.71 2.54 18.21
N LEU A 175 4.80 3.15 17.71
CA LEU A 175 5.14 3.21 16.28
C LEU A 175 6.22 2.21 15.87
N ARG A 176 6.83 1.51 16.83
CA ARG A 176 7.91 0.56 16.52
C ARG A 176 7.33 -0.63 15.76
N ILE A 177 7.78 -0.81 14.52
CA ILE A 177 7.44 -1.96 13.68
C ILE A 177 8.54 -3.01 13.85
N ASN A 178 8.16 -4.22 14.24
CA ASN A 178 9.06 -5.36 14.34
C ASN A 178 8.88 -6.30 13.14
N THR A 179 9.84 -7.19 12.94
CA THR A 179 9.78 -8.21 11.87
C THR A 179 8.54 -9.10 12.00
N ASP A 180 8.12 -9.44 13.22
CA ASP A 180 6.94 -10.26 13.45
C ASP A 180 5.65 -9.55 13.02
N ASP A 181 5.56 -8.23 13.20
CA ASP A 181 4.44 -7.43 12.69
C ASP A 181 4.36 -7.56 11.16
N LEU A 182 5.52 -7.46 10.48
CA LEU A 182 5.61 -7.55 9.03
C LEU A 182 5.23 -8.95 8.53
N TYR A 183 5.79 -10.00 9.12
CA TYR A 183 5.46 -11.38 8.70
C TYR A 183 4.00 -11.70 8.92
N TYR A 184 3.41 -11.27 10.03
CA TYR A 184 2.00 -11.49 10.30
C TYR A 184 1.08 -10.73 9.32
N HIS A 185 1.33 -9.43 9.13
CA HIS A 185 0.44 -8.57 8.34
C HIS A 185 0.62 -8.71 6.83
N LEU A 186 1.83 -9.03 6.36
CA LEU A 186 2.16 -9.17 4.95
C LEU A 186 2.07 -10.62 4.46
N GLU A 187 1.70 -11.57 5.32
CA GLU A 187 1.60 -12.99 5.00
C GLU A 187 0.85 -13.30 3.68
N PRO A 188 -0.29 -12.64 3.34
CA PRO A 188 -0.97 -12.89 2.06
C PRO A 188 -0.11 -12.61 0.82
N PHE A 189 0.90 -11.74 0.94
CA PHE A 189 1.83 -11.39 -0.12
C PHE A 189 3.15 -12.16 -0.03
N LEU A 190 3.60 -12.48 1.19
CA LEU A 190 4.85 -13.23 1.39
C LEU A 190 4.70 -14.72 1.05
N ALA A 191 3.55 -15.33 1.37
CA ALA A 191 3.34 -16.76 1.11
C ALA A 191 3.47 -17.14 -0.38
N PRO A 192 2.84 -16.43 -1.33
CA PRO A 192 3.06 -16.70 -2.76
C PRO A 192 4.52 -16.55 -3.19
N ILE A 193 5.23 -15.57 -2.63
CA ILE A 193 6.65 -15.33 -2.95
C ILE A 193 7.51 -16.50 -2.45
N ARG A 194 7.30 -16.98 -1.22
CA ARG A 194 8.02 -18.16 -0.69
C ARG A 194 7.82 -19.40 -1.57
N VAL A 195 6.58 -19.66 -2.00
CA VAL A 195 6.28 -20.77 -2.92
C VAL A 195 7.01 -20.60 -4.25
N TRP A 196 7.02 -19.39 -4.81
CA TRP A 196 7.74 -19.10 -6.05
C TRP A 196 9.26 -19.29 -5.88
N GLN A 197 9.85 -18.75 -4.81
CA GLN A 197 11.28 -18.89 -4.50
C GLN A 197 11.69 -20.36 -4.35
N SER A 198 10.89 -21.16 -3.63
CA SER A 198 11.11 -22.61 -3.48
C SER A 198 11.13 -23.34 -4.84
N ARG A 199 10.18 -23.02 -5.73
CA ARG A 199 10.15 -23.58 -7.09
C ARG A 199 11.36 -23.17 -7.93
N GLN A 200 11.80 -21.92 -7.83
CA GLN A 200 13.01 -21.46 -8.54
C GLN A 200 14.26 -22.16 -8.02
N ALA A 201 14.39 -22.33 -6.71
CA ALA A 201 15.51 -23.05 -6.08
C ALA A 201 15.57 -24.52 -6.53
N GLU A 202 14.43 -25.21 -6.57
CA GLU A 202 14.40 -26.60 -7.04
C GLU A 202 14.77 -26.70 -8.53
N LYS A 203 14.25 -25.80 -9.37
CA LYS A 203 14.60 -25.74 -10.79
C LYS A 203 16.10 -25.48 -10.99
N ALA A 204 16.68 -24.55 -10.22
CA ALA A 204 18.11 -24.26 -10.27
C ALA A 204 18.95 -25.49 -9.88
N ARG A 205 18.55 -26.21 -8.83
CA ARG A 205 19.21 -27.44 -8.38
C ARG A 205 19.17 -28.54 -9.44
N LEU A 206 18.04 -28.73 -10.12
CA LEU A 206 17.93 -29.70 -11.22
C LEU A 206 18.80 -29.31 -12.41
N ALA A 207 18.80 -28.02 -12.79
CA ALA A 207 19.65 -27.52 -13.87
C ALA A 207 21.15 -27.63 -13.55
N GLU A 208 21.56 -27.45 -12.30
CA GLU A 208 22.94 -27.62 -11.86
C GLU A 208 23.38 -29.09 -11.96
N LYS A 209 22.54 -30.03 -11.51
CA LYS A 209 22.79 -31.47 -11.67
C LYS A 209 22.90 -31.88 -13.13
N GLU A 210 22.04 -31.35 -14.00
CA GLU A 210 22.09 -31.59 -15.44
C GLU A 210 23.40 -31.07 -16.06
N LYS A 211 23.82 -29.85 -15.70
CA LYS A 211 25.09 -29.27 -16.13
C LYS A 211 26.29 -30.08 -15.65
N GLU A 212 26.24 -30.58 -14.41
CA GLU A 212 27.30 -31.43 -13.86
C GLU A 212 27.41 -32.77 -14.63
N LEU A 213 26.27 -33.40 -14.94
CA LEU A 213 26.23 -34.62 -15.75
C LEU A 213 26.73 -34.37 -17.18
N ALA A 214 26.31 -33.28 -17.81
CA ALA A 214 26.79 -32.89 -19.13
C ALA A 214 28.31 -32.65 -19.14
N ARG A 215 28.84 -31.99 -18.09
CA ARG A 215 30.28 -31.76 -17.93
C ARG A 215 31.04 -33.08 -17.76
N LYS A 216 30.55 -34.01 -16.94
CA LYS A 216 31.13 -35.36 -16.78
C LYS A 216 31.11 -36.14 -18.09
N GLN A 217 30.00 -36.11 -18.83
CA GLN A 217 29.86 -36.77 -20.13
C GLN A 217 30.83 -36.19 -21.18
N TYR A 218 30.97 -34.86 -21.23
CA TYR A 218 31.92 -34.19 -22.10
C TYR A 218 33.36 -34.58 -21.77
N GLN A 219 33.71 -34.62 -20.47
CA GLN A 219 35.04 -35.02 -20.02
C GLN A 219 35.37 -36.48 -20.40
N LEU A 220 34.46 -37.42 -20.17
CA LEU A 220 34.65 -38.82 -20.59
C LEU A 220 34.80 -38.96 -22.12
N THR A 221 34.03 -38.19 -22.88
CA THR A 221 34.08 -38.21 -24.35
C THR A 221 35.42 -37.68 -24.86
N THR A 222 35.96 -36.60 -24.27
CA THR A 222 37.26 -36.05 -24.66
C THR A 222 38.43 -36.97 -24.27
N GLU A 223 38.39 -37.58 -23.07
CA GLU A 223 39.39 -38.55 -22.63
C GLU A 223 39.42 -39.79 -23.55
N ASN A 224 38.25 -40.34 -23.91
CA ASN A 224 38.16 -41.44 -24.85
C ASN A 224 38.73 -41.11 -26.24
N LEU A 225 38.46 -39.89 -26.75
CA LEU A 225 39.03 -39.44 -28.02
C LEU A 225 40.56 -39.31 -27.94
N SER A 226 41.09 -38.75 -26.85
CA SER A 226 42.54 -38.61 -26.65
C SER A 226 43.28 -39.96 -26.56
N ARG A 227 42.71 -40.97 -25.88
CA ARG A 227 43.27 -42.33 -25.83
C ARG A 227 43.34 -42.97 -27.23
N SER A 228 42.33 -42.74 -28.07
CA SER A 228 42.30 -43.29 -29.43
C SER A 228 43.39 -42.72 -30.35
N VAL A 229 43.97 -41.56 -30.02
CA VAL A 229 45.02 -40.90 -30.83
C VAL A 229 46.44 -41.38 -30.46
N HIS A 230 46.63 -42.06 -29.32
CA HIS A 230 47.96 -42.48 -28.82
C HIS A 230 48.32 -43.96 -29.03
N THR A 231 47.45 -44.74 -29.63
CA THR A 231 47.77 -46.09 -30.14
C THR A 231 47.80 -46.03 -31.65
N TYR A 232 48.98 -45.78 -32.25
CA TYR A 232 49.54 -46.37 -33.49
C TYR A 232 50.80 -45.55 -33.89
N PRO A 233 52.03 -46.12 -33.88
CA PRO A 233 53.03 -45.68 -34.83
C PRO A 233 52.57 -46.11 -36.23
N SER A 234 52.71 -45.20 -37.19
CA SER A 234 52.32 -45.33 -38.58
C SER A 234 52.68 -46.71 -39.19
N ASN A 235 51.67 -47.46 -39.66
CA ASN A 235 51.67 -48.15 -40.94
C ASN A 235 50.40 -48.99 -41.12
N SER A 236 49.43 -48.47 -41.88
CA SER A 236 48.61 -49.28 -42.80
C SER A 236 47.60 -48.42 -43.55
N SER A 237 47.68 -48.52 -44.87
CA SER A 237 46.77 -47.98 -45.89
C SER A 237 45.37 -48.61 -45.86
N MET A 238 44.40 -47.87 -46.41
CA MET A 238 43.09 -48.30 -46.95
C MET A 238 42.05 -48.85 -45.96
N SER A 239 40.90 -48.20 -45.82
CA SER A 239 39.77 -48.24 -46.76
C SER A 239 38.47 -47.79 -46.07
N SER A 240 37.56 -47.26 -46.88
CA SER A 240 36.17 -46.90 -46.64
C SER A 240 35.35 -47.89 -45.81
N HIS A 241 34.39 -47.40 -45.02
CA HIS A 241 32.97 -47.66 -45.26
C HIS A 241 32.07 -46.78 -44.40
N ALA A 242 31.09 -46.18 -45.08
CA ALA A 242 29.92 -45.55 -44.49
C ALA A 242 29.03 -46.58 -43.78
N SER A 243 28.43 -46.20 -42.65
CA SER A 243 27.10 -46.69 -42.26
C SER A 243 26.50 -45.78 -41.20
N ARG A 244 25.67 -44.86 -41.69
CA ARG A 244 24.78 -43.99 -40.92
C ARG A 244 23.56 -44.81 -40.54
N THR A 245 23.46 -45.26 -39.28
CA THR A 245 22.28 -45.97 -38.78
C THR A 245 21.20 -44.98 -38.36
N GLN A 246 20.16 -44.87 -39.19
CA GLN A 246 18.89 -44.27 -38.85
C GLN A 246 18.17 -45.12 -37.80
N ARG A 247 17.73 -44.48 -36.72
CA ARG A 247 16.72 -45.05 -35.81
C ARG A 247 15.35 -44.99 -36.46
N HIS A 248 14.71 -46.16 -36.54
CA HIS A 248 13.28 -46.35 -36.78
C HIS A 248 12.46 -45.61 -35.71
N ARG A 249 11.52 -44.77 -36.15
CA ARG A 249 10.36 -44.32 -35.38
C ARG A 249 9.11 -44.96 -35.99
N MET A 250 8.38 -45.71 -35.18
CA MET A 250 7.14 -46.39 -35.56
C MET A 250 6.02 -45.41 -35.93
N GLN A 251 5.18 -45.88 -36.85
CA GLN A 251 4.03 -45.21 -37.46
C GLN A 251 2.83 -45.12 -36.49
N TYR A 252 2.03 -44.07 -36.66
CA TYR A 252 0.57 -44.14 -36.62
C TYR A 252 0.01 -43.31 -37.79
N VAL A 253 -0.92 -43.91 -38.53
CA VAL A 253 -1.68 -43.36 -39.68
C VAL A 253 -2.86 -42.50 -39.14
N PRO A 254 -3.45 -41.54 -39.90
CA PRO A 254 -4.33 -41.90 -41.01
C PRO A 254 -4.35 -40.97 -42.26
N SER A 255 -4.49 -41.62 -43.41
CA SER A 255 -5.43 -41.40 -44.52
C SER A 255 -5.86 -39.99 -45.03
N SER A 256 -5.54 -39.79 -46.31
CA SER A 256 -6.42 -39.37 -47.43
C SER A 256 -6.45 -37.92 -47.96
N ARG A 257 -6.36 -37.90 -49.30
CA ARG A 257 -6.82 -36.92 -50.31
C ARG A 257 -5.89 -35.77 -50.76
N ALA A 258 -5.11 -36.12 -51.79
CA ALA A 258 -5.16 -35.61 -53.18
C ALA A 258 -4.71 -34.15 -53.51
N PRO A 259 -4.18 -33.94 -54.73
CA PRO A 259 -3.04 -33.04 -54.98
C PRO A 259 -3.40 -31.83 -55.85
N SER A 260 -2.51 -30.83 -55.94
CA SER A 260 -2.39 -29.96 -57.12
C SER A 260 -1.08 -29.15 -57.18
N ARG A 261 -0.29 -29.46 -58.22
CA ARG A 261 0.40 -28.57 -59.17
C ARG A 261 1.50 -27.60 -58.70
N THR A 262 2.70 -27.87 -59.23
CA THR A 262 3.86 -27.00 -59.52
C THR A 262 3.52 -25.79 -60.43
N PRO A 263 4.46 -24.89 -60.82
CA PRO A 263 5.59 -24.26 -60.08
C PRO A 263 5.77 -22.74 -60.38
N SER A 264 6.79 -22.13 -59.75
CA SER A 264 7.70 -21.12 -60.31
C SER A 264 7.43 -19.60 -60.15
N LEU A 265 8.53 -18.91 -59.83
CA LEU A 265 9.01 -17.57 -60.24
C LEU A 265 9.28 -16.56 -59.09
N SER A 266 10.46 -15.95 -59.18
CA SER A 266 11.17 -15.15 -58.19
C SER A 266 10.72 -13.66 -58.15
N PRO A 267 11.42 -12.72 -57.45
CA PRO A 267 10.84 -11.73 -56.51
C PRO A 267 10.65 -10.32 -57.14
N PRO A 268 10.13 -9.30 -56.42
CA PRO A 268 11.02 -8.37 -55.70
C PRO A 268 10.45 -7.60 -54.47
N THR A 269 11.38 -7.06 -53.69
CA THR A 269 11.39 -5.84 -52.83
C THR A 269 10.08 -5.19 -52.33
N ARG A 270 10.04 -4.83 -51.03
CA ARG A 270 9.96 -3.44 -50.53
C ARG A 270 9.94 -3.35 -48.99
N SER A 271 10.42 -2.19 -48.54
CA SER A 271 10.92 -1.78 -47.24
C SER A 271 9.86 -1.55 -46.15
N SER A 272 10.28 -1.62 -44.88
CA SER A 272 9.85 -0.67 -43.82
C SER A 272 10.62 -0.91 -42.51
N SER A 273 11.54 -0.01 -42.19
CA SER A 273 12.04 0.20 -40.83
C SER A 273 11.77 1.66 -40.48
N ALA A 274 10.79 1.89 -39.61
CA ALA A 274 10.50 3.20 -39.06
C ALA A 274 11.41 3.44 -37.86
N SER A 275 12.26 4.45 -37.99
CA SER A 275 12.96 5.10 -36.89
C SER A 275 12.24 6.43 -36.68
N VAL A 276 11.83 6.76 -35.45
CA VAL A 276 11.41 8.12 -35.13
C VAL A 276 12.28 8.66 -34.01
N SER A 277 12.94 9.74 -34.37
CA SER A 277 13.85 10.53 -33.59
C SER A 277 13.11 11.37 -32.55
N SER A 278 13.84 11.64 -31.49
CA SER A 278 13.69 12.68 -30.48
C SER A 278 13.48 14.08 -31.06
N GLU A 279 12.50 14.81 -30.53
CA GLU A 279 12.49 16.27 -30.46
C GLU A 279 11.90 16.72 -29.10
N SER A 280 12.55 17.72 -28.51
CA SER A 280 12.09 18.45 -27.33
C SER A 280 11.12 19.56 -27.74
N PRO A 281 10.29 20.06 -26.81
CA PRO A 281 9.93 21.47 -26.87
C PRO A 281 10.20 22.23 -25.56
N SER A 282 10.52 23.49 -25.80
CA SER A 282 10.87 24.59 -24.92
C SER A 282 9.74 25.10 -24.02
N SER A 283 10.18 25.78 -22.97
CA SER A 283 9.40 26.52 -21.98
C SER A 283 8.49 27.60 -22.58
N PHE A 284 7.25 27.67 -22.09
CA PHE A 284 6.48 28.90 -22.03
C PHE A 284 5.94 29.10 -20.61
N HIS A 285 6.05 30.34 -20.16
CA HIS A 285 5.63 30.89 -18.88
C HIS A 285 4.11 31.01 -18.88
N GLU A 286 3.40 30.41 -17.93
CA GLU A 286 1.99 30.72 -17.70
C GLU A 286 1.68 30.66 -16.20
N GLU A 287 1.26 31.81 -15.69
CA GLU A 287 0.92 32.13 -14.31
C GLU A 287 -0.55 31.75 -14.09
N PRO A 288 -0.92 30.93 -13.10
CA PRO A 288 -2.33 30.75 -12.77
C PRO A 288 -2.74 31.70 -11.66
N SER A 289 -3.53 32.68 -12.08
CA SER A 289 -4.52 33.45 -11.33
C SER A 289 -5.05 32.74 -10.08
N GLU A 290 -5.11 33.51 -8.99
CA GLU A 290 -5.72 33.17 -7.70
C GLU A 290 -7.05 32.41 -7.85
N ALA A 291 -7.01 31.10 -7.58
CA ALA A 291 -8.23 30.34 -7.32
C ALA A 291 -8.75 30.74 -5.92
N VAL A 292 -9.76 31.60 -5.92
CA VAL A 292 -10.57 31.93 -4.74
C VAL A 292 -11.18 30.63 -4.22
N LEU A 293 -10.54 30.10 -3.17
CA LEU A 293 -11.00 28.94 -2.41
C LEU A 293 -12.29 29.32 -1.68
N HIS A 294 -13.43 28.99 -2.27
CA HIS A 294 -14.70 29.08 -1.55
C HIS A 294 -14.72 28.02 -0.45
N ARG A 295 -14.64 28.53 0.78
CA ARG A 295 -14.79 27.81 2.05
C ARG A 295 -16.07 26.98 2.03
N TYR A 296 -15.97 25.71 2.40
CA TYR A 296 -17.08 25.08 3.09
C TYR A 296 -17.06 25.51 4.56
N ASP A 297 -18.26 25.78 5.02
CA ASP A 297 -18.69 26.34 6.29
C ASP A 297 -17.89 25.91 7.52
N ALA A 298 -17.59 26.92 8.33
CA ALA A 298 -17.14 26.80 9.70
C ALA A 298 -18.29 26.44 10.67
N ASP A 299 -19.49 26.13 10.18
CA ASP A 299 -20.73 26.06 10.96
C ASP A 299 -21.34 24.66 11.12
N GLN A 300 -20.66 23.59 10.68
CA GLN A 300 -21.01 22.24 11.13
C GLN A 300 -19.81 21.58 11.81
N GLY A 301 -19.84 21.67 13.14
CA GLY A 301 -18.80 21.23 14.04
C GLY A 301 -18.29 19.81 13.76
N ALA A 302 -16.98 19.66 13.92
CA ALA A 302 -16.32 18.37 13.99
C ALA A 302 -17.02 17.47 15.01
N ASN A 303 -17.78 16.49 14.52
CA ASN A 303 -18.43 15.51 15.36
C ASN A 303 -17.36 14.55 15.92
N VAL A 304 -17.07 14.75 17.20
CA VAL A 304 -16.17 13.94 18.02
C VAL A 304 -16.80 12.56 18.23
N VAL A 305 -16.10 11.50 17.82
CA VAL A 305 -16.43 10.13 18.23
C VAL A 305 -16.06 10.01 19.71
N TYR A 306 -17.07 10.03 20.58
CA TYR A 306 -16.91 9.77 22.02
C TYR A 306 -16.53 8.30 22.24
N ILE A 307 -15.30 8.07 22.67
CA ILE A 307 -14.80 6.77 23.14
C ILE A 307 -14.80 6.82 24.67
N ASN A 308 -15.91 6.40 25.29
CA ASN A 308 -15.94 6.13 26.73
C ASN A 308 -15.49 4.69 26.97
N GLY A 309 -14.26 4.50 27.46
CA GLY A 309 -13.79 3.24 28.03
C GLY A 309 -13.67 3.33 29.56
N PRO A 310 -14.03 2.29 30.32
CA PRO A 310 -13.94 2.32 31.79
C PRO A 310 -12.48 2.28 32.26
N ILE A 311 -12.16 3.15 33.21
CA ILE A 311 -10.86 3.28 33.89
C ILE A 311 -10.68 2.09 34.85
N PRO A 312 -9.61 1.27 34.74
CA PRO A 312 -9.19 0.41 35.82
C PRO A 312 -8.36 1.20 36.84
N TYR A 313 -8.75 1.05 38.10
CA TYR A 313 -8.18 1.66 39.29
C TYR A 313 -6.65 1.52 39.39
N ALA A 314 -6.04 2.59 39.90
CA ALA A 314 -4.62 2.72 40.18
C ALA A 314 -4.10 1.62 41.13
N ALA A 315 -2.95 1.04 40.77
CA ALA A 315 -2.07 0.30 41.69
C ALA A 315 -0.79 1.11 41.93
N PRO A 316 -0.24 1.16 43.16
CA PRO A 316 0.83 2.11 43.50
C PRO A 316 2.25 1.49 43.55
N LYS A 317 3.24 2.39 43.33
CA LYS A 317 4.68 2.37 43.73
C LYS A 317 5.68 1.53 42.90
N GLN A 318 6.73 2.20 42.40
CA GLN A 318 8.03 2.30 43.11
C GLN A 318 8.93 3.38 42.45
N GLN A 319 9.41 4.33 43.26
CA GLN A 319 10.36 5.37 42.87
C GLN A 319 11.77 4.89 43.20
N HIS A 320 12.67 4.88 42.21
CA HIS A 320 14.11 4.83 42.45
C HIS A 320 14.65 6.27 42.38
N ALA A 321 15.15 6.75 43.51
CA ALA A 321 15.81 8.05 43.65
C ALA A 321 17.31 7.93 43.34
N LEU A 322 17.85 8.90 42.62
CA LEU A 322 19.29 9.17 42.51
C LEU A 322 19.57 10.61 42.97
N PRO A 323 20.77 10.89 43.51
CA PRO A 323 20.97 11.99 44.45
C PRO A 323 21.25 13.37 43.80
N LEU A 324 20.94 14.37 44.64
CA LEU A 324 20.96 15.82 44.47
C LEU A 324 22.26 16.44 43.96
N TYR A 325 22.11 17.47 43.12
CA TYR A 325 22.90 18.71 43.22
C TYR A 325 21.93 19.88 43.46
N GLU A 326 22.26 20.71 44.44
CA GLU A 326 21.42 21.79 44.97
C GLU A 326 21.87 23.14 44.38
N HIS A 327 20.93 23.91 43.83
CA HIS A 327 20.97 25.37 43.88
C HIS A 327 19.56 25.97 43.81
N GLN A 328 19.37 27.00 44.63
CA GLN A 328 18.15 27.58 45.19
C GLN A 328 17.34 28.52 44.25
N PRO A 329 16.14 29.03 44.67
CA PRO A 329 14.91 28.96 43.89
C PRO A 329 14.41 30.31 43.34
N SER A 330 13.47 30.25 42.38
CA SER A 330 12.64 31.40 42.02
C SER A 330 11.15 31.02 41.85
N LYS A 331 10.38 31.52 42.83
CA LYS A 331 8.98 31.99 42.80
C LYS A 331 7.86 31.05 42.32
N LYS A 332 7.10 30.60 43.33
CA LYS A 332 5.79 29.94 43.28
C LYS A 332 4.78 30.68 42.39
N VAL A 333 4.19 29.97 41.44
CA VAL A 333 2.87 30.30 40.85
C VAL A 333 1.89 29.20 41.26
N LYS A 334 0.76 29.66 41.77
CA LYS A 334 -0.30 28.92 42.44
C LYS A 334 -1.06 28.05 41.42
N THR A 335 -0.94 26.73 41.49
CA THR A 335 -1.75 25.80 40.71
C THR A 335 -3.16 25.73 41.30
N SER A 336 -4.10 26.46 40.70
CA SER A 336 -5.53 26.22 40.92
C SER A 336 -5.92 24.98 40.12
N ALA A 337 -5.97 23.84 40.81
CA ALA A 337 -6.66 22.64 40.34
C ALA A 337 -8.16 22.98 40.19
N GLY A 338 -8.59 23.20 38.95
CA GLY A 338 -9.96 23.53 38.60
C GLY A 338 -10.23 23.25 37.12
N GLY A 339 -10.81 22.08 36.85
CA GLY A 339 -11.69 21.83 35.70
C GLY A 339 -11.23 22.25 34.30
N ILE A 340 -10.20 21.59 33.75
CA ILE A 340 -9.79 21.75 32.34
C ILE A 340 -10.78 21.03 31.39
N PHE A 341 -11.60 20.10 31.87
CA PHE A 341 -12.61 19.39 31.08
C PHE A 341 -13.88 20.20 30.75
N SER A 342 -14.11 21.36 31.36
CA SER A 342 -15.38 22.10 31.26
C SER A 342 -15.29 23.45 30.52
N ARG A 343 -14.13 23.79 29.95
CA ARG A 343 -13.97 25.00 29.10
C ARG A 343 -13.50 24.71 27.66
N MET A 344 -13.58 23.44 27.24
CA MET A 344 -13.24 22.98 25.88
C MET A 344 -14.47 22.65 25.00
N PHE A 345 -15.68 22.96 25.47
CA PHE A 345 -16.94 22.83 24.73
C PHE A 345 -17.80 24.05 25.06
N GLY A 346 -17.91 24.99 24.11
CA GLY A 346 -18.50 26.31 24.33
C GLY A 346 -19.96 26.27 24.76
N GLN A 347 -20.26 26.92 25.89
CA GLN A 347 -21.55 27.58 26.11
C GLN A 347 -21.55 28.85 25.27
N THR A 348 -22.32 28.88 24.18
CA THR A 348 -22.76 30.14 23.58
C THR A 348 -24.11 30.47 24.19
N GLY A 349 -24.12 31.56 24.95
CA GLY A 349 -25.32 32.14 25.54
C GLY A 349 -26.31 32.58 24.46
N ALA A 350 -27.58 32.49 24.83
CA ALA A 350 -28.69 33.03 24.07
C ALA A 350 -28.49 34.53 23.80
N TYR A 351 -28.44 34.93 22.53
CA TYR A 351 -28.69 36.31 22.15
C TYR A 351 -30.19 36.58 22.30
N ALA A 352 -30.54 37.25 23.40
CA ALA A 352 -31.84 37.87 23.58
C ALA A 352 -31.99 39.03 22.61
N GLY A 353 -33.14 39.10 21.94
CA GLY A 353 -33.54 40.20 21.07
C GLY A 353 -33.59 41.52 21.83
N ARG A 354 -33.04 42.56 21.22
CA ARG A 354 -33.12 43.94 21.69
C ARG A 354 -34.41 44.56 21.14
N GLN A 355 -35.43 44.70 21.99
CA GLN A 355 -36.53 45.64 21.75
C GLN A 355 -36.01 47.07 21.93
N VAL A 356 -36.43 47.97 21.04
CA VAL A 356 -36.21 49.41 21.12
C VAL A 356 -37.47 50.02 21.73
N THR A 357 -37.33 50.62 22.90
CA THR A 357 -38.26 51.59 23.49
C THR A 357 -37.45 52.81 23.87
N TYR A 358 -37.66 53.91 23.13
CA TYR A 358 -38.13 55.22 23.60
C TYR A 358 -38.16 56.17 22.41
#